data_AF-A0A4R4DRR4-F1
#
_entry.id   AF-A0A4R4DRR4-F1
#
_cell.length_a   1.000
_cell.length_b   1.000
_cell.length_c   1.000
_cell.angle_alpha   90.00
_cell.angle_beta   90.00
_cell.angle_gamma   90.00
#
_symmetry.space_group_name_H-M   'P 1'
#
loop_
_entity.id
_entity.type
_entity.pdbx_description
1 polymer ?
#
loop_
_entity_poly.entity_id
_entity_poly.type
_entity_poly.pdbx_seq_one_letter_code
_entity_poly.pdbx_strand_id
1 'polypeptide(L)'
;MKKLLQGLRTYIRTLPLLVAAPTVLLALLLVYCNYHYGLEPRVMQLPVLLRLAAWYGLFALAFWSPYLLYRCCGRLPGGRGAPFRMLLLLAPAIFAVKLALPLPFPRGFDFWQTICYYPFKLLLIGGSLYALWRHYHPDIPFYGTASGGSLLRPYGAMLLFMVPLVALASLQPDFLAVYPKWQHLDAVRQSGPGGKLLYELSYGSDFVTIELFFRGFLVLAFARYAGSAALLPMALFYCTIHFGKPLGECISSFFGGLLLGVVTLHTRSIWGGLLVHLGIAWLMELGGTIGHQLRPDLFGY
;
A
#
# COMPACT_ATOMS: atom_id res chain seq x y z
N MET A 1 -6.58 19.46 12.01
CA MET A 1 -7.79 18.98 11.29
C MET A 1 -8.29 19.94 10.22
N LYS A 2 -8.60 21.22 10.51
CA LYS A 2 -9.17 22.17 9.51
C LYS A 2 -8.40 22.23 8.18
N LYS A 3 -7.06 22.37 8.21
CA LYS A 3 -6.21 22.40 7.00
C LYS A 3 -6.24 21.10 6.18
N LEU A 4 -6.30 19.93 6.85
CA LEU A 4 -6.37 18.63 6.16
C LEU A 4 -7.74 18.41 5.50
N LEU A 5 -8.81 18.74 6.21
CA LEU A 5 -10.17 18.68 5.67
C LEU A 5 -10.36 19.64 4.49
N GLN A 6 -9.76 20.84 4.58
CA GLN A 6 -9.74 21.79 3.48
C GLN A 6 -8.97 21.22 2.28
N GLY A 7 -7.81 20.60 2.51
CA GLY A 7 -7.04 19.93 1.46
C GLY A 7 -7.83 18.85 0.73
N LEU A 8 -8.51 17.99 1.48
CA LEU A 8 -9.39 16.95 0.92
C LEU A 8 -10.54 17.55 0.13
N ARG A 9 -11.21 18.58 0.69
CA ARG A 9 -12.32 19.27 0.02
C ARG A 9 -11.85 19.92 -1.28
N THR A 10 -10.67 20.54 -1.28
CA THR A 10 -10.07 21.15 -2.48
C THR A 10 -9.74 20.09 -3.52
N TYR A 11 -9.12 18.97 -3.14
CA TYR A 11 -8.85 17.87 -4.06
C TYR A 11 -10.13 17.33 -4.71
N ILE A 12 -11.14 17.00 -3.90
CA ILE A 12 -12.42 16.46 -4.41
C ILE A 12 -13.08 17.45 -5.38
N ARG A 13 -13.08 18.74 -5.06
CA ARG A 13 -13.68 19.78 -5.92
C ARG A 13 -12.93 20.02 -7.22
N THR A 14 -11.63 19.73 -7.25
CA THR A 14 -10.79 19.93 -8.44
C THR A 14 -10.64 18.66 -9.27
N LEU A 15 -11.16 17.53 -8.77
CA LEU A 15 -11.07 16.24 -9.43
C LEU A 15 -12.06 16.17 -10.62
N PRO A 16 -11.58 16.06 -11.87
CA PRO A 16 -12.46 16.02 -13.02
C PRO A 16 -13.26 14.71 -13.05
N LEU A 17 -14.58 14.82 -13.17
CA LEU A 17 -15.49 13.66 -13.20
C LEU A 17 -15.16 12.68 -14.33
N LEU A 18 -14.76 13.20 -15.49
CA LEU A 18 -14.32 12.42 -16.65
C LEU A 18 -13.05 11.58 -16.42
N VAL A 19 -12.32 11.84 -15.33
CA VAL A 19 -11.19 11.00 -14.90
C VAL A 19 -11.60 10.13 -13.71
N ALA A 20 -12.30 10.71 -12.73
CA ALA A 20 -12.69 10.02 -11.51
C ALA A 20 -13.61 8.83 -11.77
N ALA A 21 -14.70 9.04 -12.51
CA ALA A 21 -15.69 8.00 -12.78
C ALA A 21 -15.08 6.77 -13.48
N PRO A 22 -14.37 6.90 -14.62
CA PRO A 22 -13.75 5.73 -15.25
C PRO A 22 -12.63 5.11 -14.41
N THR A 23 -11.91 5.89 -13.60
CA THR A 23 -10.91 5.32 -12.66
C THR A 23 -11.57 4.45 -11.60
N VAL A 24 -12.69 4.90 -11.02
CA VAL A 24 -13.46 4.12 -10.04
C VAL A 24 -14.09 2.88 -10.69
N LEU A 25 -14.64 3.01 -11.91
CA LEU A 25 -15.16 1.86 -12.66
C LEU A 25 -14.07 0.82 -12.93
N LEU A 26 -12.86 1.26 -13.31
CA LEU A 26 -11.73 0.37 -13.48
C LEU A 26 -11.31 -0.27 -12.14
N ALA A 27 -11.30 0.48 -11.04
CA ALA A 27 -11.03 -0.07 -9.71
C ALA A 27 -12.02 -1.20 -9.36
N LEU A 28 -13.32 -0.95 -9.56
CA LEU A 28 -14.38 -1.92 -9.33
C LEU A 28 -14.23 -3.15 -10.22
N LEU A 29 -13.91 -2.95 -11.50
CA LEU A 29 -13.68 -4.04 -12.45
C LEU A 29 -12.48 -4.90 -12.02
N LEU A 30 -11.34 -4.28 -11.67
CA LEU A 30 -10.14 -5.02 -11.25
C LEU A 30 -10.38 -5.78 -9.93
N VAL A 31 -11.07 -5.16 -8.97
CA VAL A 31 -11.50 -5.83 -7.73
C VAL A 31 -12.42 -7.01 -8.06
N TYR A 32 -13.47 -6.79 -8.84
CA TYR A 32 -14.38 -7.86 -9.26
C TYR A 32 -13.61 -9.01 -9.94
N CYS A 33 -12.75 -8.71 -10.91
CA CYS A 33 -11.95 -9.73 -11.58
C CYS A 33 -11.05 -10.49 -10.61
N ASN A 34 -10.45 -9.82 -9.63
CA ASN A 34 -9.60 -10.48 -8.64
C ASN A 34 -10.40 -11.43 -7.73
N TYR A 35 -11.52 -10.99 -7.17
CA TYR A 35 -12.27 -11.78 -6.18
C TYR A 35 -13.23 -12.79 -6.83
N HIS A 36 -13.68 -12.55 -8.05
CA HIS A 36 -14.53 -13.48 -8.79
C HIS A 36 -13.71 -14.55 -9.53
N TYR A 37 -12.61 -14.15 -10.18
CA TYR A 37 -11.77 -15.08 -10.94
C TYR A 37 -10.49 -15.52 -10.20
N GLY A 38 -10.16 -15.01 -9.01
CA GLY A 38 -8.96 -15.41 -8.29
C GLY A 38 -7.67 -15.01 -9.01
N LEU A 39 -7.55 -13.75 -9.45
CA LEU A 39 -6.38 -13.25 -10.19
C LEU A 39 -5.09 -13.38 -9.36
N GLU A 40 -5.07 -12.83 -8.14
CA GLU A 40 -3.88 -12.85 -7.29
C GLU A 40 -3.37 -14.27 -6.98
N PRO A 41 -4.19 -15.23 -6.53
CA PRO A 41 -3.72 -16.58 -6.28
C PRO A 41 -3.13 -17.26 -7.51
N ARG A 42 -3.74 -17.04 -8.69
CA ARG A 42 -3.24 -17.59 -9.96
C ARG A 42 -1.91 -16.97 -10.35
N VAL A 43 -1.74 -15.66 -10.20
CA VAL A 43 -0.48 -14.97 -10.48
C VAL A 43 0.64 -15.45 -9.54
N MET A 44 0.34 -15.68 -8.27
CA MET A 44 1.33 -16.13 -7.28
C MET A 44 1.89 -17.54 -7.58
N GLN A 45 1.11 -18.39 -8.25
CA GLN A 45 1.52 -19.74 -8.67
C GLN A 45 2.37 -19.77 -9.95
N LEU A 46 2.50 -18.66 -10.68
CA LEU A 46 3.30 -18.60 -11.90
C LEU A 46 4.81 -18.69 -11.61
N PRO A 47 5.61 -19.21 -12.56
CA PRO A 47 7.08 -19.08 -12.54
C PRO A 47 7.51 -17.62 -12.42
N VAL A 48 8.67 -17.36 -11.79
CA VAL A 48 9.12 -16.01 -11.40
C VAL A 48 9.04 -14.98 -12.53
N LEU A 49 9.45 -15.32 -13.75
CA LEU A 49 9.42 -14.40 -14.89
C LEU A 49 7.99 -14.04 -15.33
N LEU A 50 7.10 -15.03 -15.40
CA LEU A 50 5.69 -14.81 -15.75
C LEU A 50 4.95 -14.08 -14.63
N ARG A 51 5.27 -14.39 -13.37
CA ARG A 51 4.74 -13.69 -12.19
C ARG A 51 5.16 -12.22 -12.18
N LEU A 52 6.42 -11.93 -12.51
CA LEU A 52 6.91 -10.56 -12.67
C LEU A 52 6.15 -9.81 -13.76
N ALA A 53 6.00 -10.42 -14.94
CA ALA A 53 5.29 -9.82 -16.06
C ALA A 53 3.80 -9.56 -15.74
N ALA A 54 3.14 -10.52 -15.09
CA ALA A 54 1.74 -10.39 -14.68
C ALA A 54 1.54 -9.26 -13.66
N TRP A 55 2.37 -9.19 -12.62
CA TRP A 55 2.33 -8.10 -11.65
C TRP A 55 2.64 -6.75 -12.28
N TYR A 56 3.67 -6.68 -13.13
CA TYR A 56 3.98 -5.47 -13.88
C TYR A 56 2.79 -5.01 -14.71
N GLY A 57 2.15 -5.91 -15.47
CA GLY A 57 1.00 -5.61 -16.31
C GLY A 57 -0.18 -5.07 -15.50
N LEU A 58 -0.53 -5.71 -14.38
CA LEU A 58 -1.61 -5.26 -13.50
C LEU A 58 -1.30 -3.86 -12.92
N PHE A 59 -0.09 -3.66 -12.41
CA PHE A 59 0.32 -2.39 -11.82
C PHE A 59 0.44 -1.28 -12.85
N ALA A 60 0.95 -1.57 -14.04
CA ALA A 60 0.98 -0.65 -15.16
C ALA A 60 -0.44 -0.27 -15.60
N LEU A 61 -1.35 -1.22 -15.73
CA LEU A 61 -2.75 -0.95 -16.06
C LEU A 61 -3.40 -0.02 -15.03
N ALA A 62 -3.26 -0.33 -13.74
CA ALA A 62 -3.79 0.46 -12.63
C ALA A 62 -3.16 1.86 -12.56
N PHE A 63 -1.84 1.96 -12.76
CA PHE A 63 -1.11 3.20 -12.58
C PHE A 63 -1.19 4.12 -13.80
N TRP A 64 -1.12 3.58 -15.02
CA TRP A 64 -1.09 4.38 -16.24
C TRP A 64 -2.47 4.86 -16.67
N SER A 65 -3.53 4.10 -16.42
CA SER A 65 -4.87 4.44 -16.90
C SER A 65 -5.37 5.82 -16.42
N PRO A 66 -5.23 6.24 -15.15
CA PRO A 66 -5.72 7.56 -14.75
C PRO A 66 -4.84 8.68 -15.32
N TYR A 67 -3.53 8.45 -15.51
CA TYR A 67 -2.66 9.41 -16.22
C TYR A 67 -3.05 9.58 -17.69
N LEU A 68 -3.43 8.50 -18.37
CA LEU A 68 -3.94 8.58 -19.74
C LEU A 68 -5.25 9.36 -19.79
N LEU A 69 -6.18 9.11 -18.86
CA LEU A 69 -7.42 9.87 -18.74
C LEU A 69 -7.18 11.37 -18.48
N TYR A 70 -6.30 11.72 -17.54
CA TYR A 70 -5.90 13.11 -17.31
C TYR A 70 -5.31 13.76 -18.57
N ARG A 71 -4.51 13.02 -19.33
CA ARG A 71 -3.92 13.50 -20.59
C ARG A 71 -4.98 13.73 -21.66
N CYS A 72 -5.92 12.79 -21.85
CA CYS A 72 -7.00 12.91 -22.82
C CYS A 72 -7.94 14.08 -22.49
N CYS A 73 -8.17 14.38 -21.21
CA CYS A 73 -8.96 15.53 -20.80
C CYS A 73 -8.20 16.87 -20.84
N GLY A 74 -6.92 16.89 -21.23
CA GLY A 74 -6.09 18.10 -21.18
C GLY A 74 -5.84 18.63 -19.76
N ARG A 75 -5.99 17.77 -18.74
CA ARG A 75 -5.92 18.12 -17.30
C ARG A 75 -4.62 17.64 -16.63
N LEU A 76 -3.64 17.17 -17.39
CA LEU A 76 -2.33 16.77 -16.88
C LEU A 76 -1.37 17.98 -16.94
N PRO A 77 -1.05 18.65 -15.81
CA PRO A 77 -0.33 19.93 -15.81
C PRO A 77 1.10 19.83 -16.38
N GLY A 78 1.73 18.67 -16.17
CA GLY A 78 3.04 18.30 -16.66
C GLY A 78 3.15 16.77 -16.69
N GLY A 79 4.12 16.24 -17.44
CA GLY A 79 4.25 14.79 -17.62
C GLY A 79 4.56 14.35 -19.05
N ARG A 80 5.30 15.18 -19.79
CA ARG A 80 5.83 14.87 -21.12
C ARG A 80 7.36 14.81 -21.14
N GLY A 81 8.03 15.07 -20.02
CA GLY A 81 9.49 14.98 -19.91
C GLY A 81 9.97 13.54 -19.91
N ALA A 82 11.21 13.32 -20.38
CA ALA A 82 11.87 12.01 -20.31
C ALA A 82 11.95 11.45 -18.87
N PRO A 83 12.26 12.25 -17.81
CA PRO A 83 12.24 11.77 -16.43
C PRO A 83 10.88 11.20 -16.01
N PHE A 84 9.79 11.91 -16.29
CA PHE A 84 8.45 11.46 -15.94
C PHE A 84 8.10 10.13 -16.62
N ARG A 85 8.41 9.97 -17.92
CA ARG A 85 8.16 8.72 -18.64
C ARG A 85 8.97 7.55 -18.05
N MET A 86 10.23 7.78 -17.71
CA MET A 86 11.07 6.74 -17.12
C MET A 86 10.52 6.31 -15.75
N LEU A 87 10.17 7.27 -14.89
CA LEU A 87 9.58 6.97 -13.58
C LEU A 87 8.23 6.25 -13.72
N LEU A 88 7.42 6.62 -14.72
CA LEU A 88 6.14 5.97 -15.02
C LEU A 88 6.32 4.49 -15.39
N LEU A 89 7.40 4.13 -16.08
CA LEU A 89 7.76 2.74 -16.42
C LEU A 89 8.37 2.00 -15.22
N LEU A 90 9.26 2.65 -14.47
CA LEU A 90 10.00 2.03 -13.37
C LEU A 90 9.15 1.79 -12.12
N ALA A 91 8.16 2.65 -11.86
CA ALA A 91 7.27 2.50 -10.70
C ALA A 91 6.61 1.10 -10.61
N PRO A 92 5.81 0.66 -11.60
CA PRO A 92 5.22 -0.68 -11.56
C PRO A 92 6.28 -1.79 -11.57
N ALA A 93 7.43 -1.60 -12.24
CA ALA A 93 8.51 -2.59 -12.26
C ALA A 93 9.13 -2.81 -10.88
N ILE A 94 9.49 -1.75 -10.17
CA ILE A 94 10.07 -1.82 -8.82
C ILE A 94 9.14 -2.57 -7.87
N PHE A 95 7.84 -2.27 -7.93
CA PHE A 95 6.88 -2.94 -7.05
C PHE A 95 6.56 -4.39 -7.50
N ALA A 96 6.54 -4.66 -8.80
CA ALA A 96 6.41 -6.03 -9.31
C ALA A 96 7.58 -6.90 -8.83
N VAL A 97 8.81 -6.37 -8.83
CA VAL A 97 9.98 -7.04 -8.24
C VAL A 97 9.77 -7.35 -6.74
N LYS A 98 9.21 -6.41 -5.96
CA LYS A 98 8.86 -6.63 -4.53
C LYS A 98 7.98 -7.85 -4.32
N LEU A 99 7.02 -8.09 -5.20
CA LEU A 99 6.05 -9.18 -5.06
C LEU A 99 6.48 -10.48 -5.74
N ALA A 100 7.16 -10.38 -6.88
CA ALA A 100 7.49 -11.53 -7.70
C ALA A 100 8.76 -12.26 -7.26
N LEU A 101 9.72 -11.59 -6.61
CA LEU A 101 10.95 -12.24 -6.18
C LEU A 101 10.75 -13.08 -4.91
N PRO A 102 11.18 -14.36 -4.91
CA PRO A 102 11.33 -15.12 -3.68
C PRO A 102 12.48 -14.55 -2.84
N LEU A 103 12.56 -14.94 -1.57
CA LEU A 103 13.75 -14.61 -0.78
C LEU A 103 14.99 -15.33 -1.31
N PRO A 104 16.17 -14.68 -1.24
CA PRO A 104 17.43 -15.27 -1.65
C PRO A 104 18.04 -16.21 -0.59
N PHE A 105 17.25 -16.75 0.34
CA PHE A 105 17.75 -17.64 1.40
C PHE A 105 17.50 -19.13 1.08
N PRO A 106 18.46 -20.03 1.36
CA PRO A 106 18.27 -21.47 1.21
C PRO A 106 17.16 -22.00 2.13
N ARG A 107 16.54 -23.13 1.75
CA ARG A 107 15.58 -23.86 2.61
C ARG A 107 16.25 -24.33 3.91
N GLY A 108 15.53 -24.29 5.04
CA GLY A 108 15.99 -24.82 6.34
C GLY A 108 16.06 -23.81 7.49
N PHE A 109 15.76 -22.53 7.26
CA PHE A 109 15.71 -21.47 8.28
C PHE A 109 14.35 -20.79 8.33
N ASP A 110 13.26 -21.55 8.33
CA ASP A 110 11.90 -21.04 8.05
C ASP A 110 11.49 -19.85 8.94
N PHE A 111 11.85 -19.85 10.23
CA PHE A 111 11.62 -18.71 11.13
C PHE A 111 12.42 -17.48 10.71
N TRP A 112 13.76 -17.59 10.65
CA TRP A 112 14.64 -16.45 10.31
C TRP A 112 14.41 -15.94 8.89
N GLN A 113 14.08 -16.83 7.95
CA GLN A 113 13.67 -16.47 6.61
C GLN A 113 12.42 -15.58 6.64
N THR A 114 11.43 -15.95 7.46
CA THR A 114 10.22 -15.14 7.67
C THR A 114 10.55 -13.79 8.32
N ILE A 115 11.39 -13.78 9.36
CA ILE A 115 11.81 -12.55 10.05
C ILE A 115 12.61 -11.62 9.13
N CYS A 116 13.47 -12.14 8.26
CA CYS A 116 14.27 -11.31 7.36
C CYS A 116 13.50 -10.88 6.11
N TYR A 117 12.30 -11.43 5.84
CA TYR A 117 11.53 -11.18 4.63
C TYR A 117 11.25 -9.70 4.38
N TYR A 118 10.60 -9.05 5.35
CA TYR A 118 10.15 -7.68 5.23
C TYR A 118 11.31 -6.66 5.30
N PRO A 119 12.30 -6.81 6.20
CA PRO A 119 13.51 -5.98 6.17
C PRO A 119 14.27 -6.07 4.84
N PHE A 120 14.38 -7.28 4.25
CA PHE A 120 15.00 -7.43 2.93
C PHE A 120 14.25 -6.64 1.85
N LYS A 121 12.91 -6.71 1.84
CA LYS A 121 12.08 -5.91 0.90
C LYS A 121 12.24 -4.41 1.13
N LEU A 122 12.36 -3.98 2.37
CA LEU A 122 12.63 -2.58 2.71
C LEU A 122 13.96 -2.12 2.12
N LEU A 123 15.02 -2.92 2.26
CA LEU A 123 16.32 -2.60 1.66
C LEU A 123 16.26 -2.59 0.13
N LEU A 124 15.59 -3.58 -0.48
CA LEU A 124 15.45 -3.68 -1.93
C LEU A 124 14.73 -2.46 -2.53
N ILE A 125 13.58 -2.11 -1.98
CA ILE A 125 12.77 -1.00 -2.48
C ILE A 125 13.36 0.34 -2.04
N GLY A 126 13.79 0.46 -0.78
CA GLY A 126 14.46 1.64 -0.27
C GLY A 126 15.71 1.99 -1.08
N GLY A 127 16.56 1.01 -1.39
CA GLY A 127 17.74 1.18 -2.24
C GLY A 127 17.38 1.59 -3.67
N SER A 128 16.38 0.94 -4.27
CA SER A 128 15.88 1.30 -5.62
C SER A 128 15.37 2.74 -5.67
N LEU A 129 14.57 3.14 -4.67
CA LEU A 129 14.04 4.50 -4.57
C LEU A 129 15.10 5.53 -4.25
N TYR A 130 16.10 5.18 -3.42
CA TYR A 130 17.23 6.05 -3.13
C TYR A 130 18.06 6.34 -4.38
N ALA A 131 18.33 5.32 -5.21
CA ALA A 131 19.01 5.49 -6.49
C ALA A 131 18.23 6.43 -7.44
N LEU A 132 16.91 6.22 -7.57
CA LEU A 132 16.04 7.09 -8.36
C LEU A 132 16.00 8.53 -7.81
N TRP A 133 15.91 8.68 -6.49
CA TRP A 133 15.92 9.98 -5.85
C TRP A 133 17.23 10.72 -6.12
N ARG A 134 18.37 10.05 -5.95
CA ARG A 134 19.70 10.65 -6.15
C ARG A 134 19.90 11.11 -7.60
N HIS A 135 19.34 10.37 -8.56
CA HIS A 135 19.46 10.69 -9.98
C HIS A 135 18.47 11.76 -10.45
N TYR A 136 17.18 11.66 -10.08
CA TYR A 136 16.12 12.51 -10.62
C TYR A 136 15.75 13.70 -9.72
N HIS A 137 15.94 13.57 -8.40
CA HIS A 137 15.42 14.53 -7.41
C HIS A 137 16.42 14.87 -6.28
N PRO A 138 17.73 15.07 -6.55
CA PRO A 138 18.72 15.34 -5.50
C PRO A 138 18.50 16.68 -4.79
N ASP A 139 17.65 17.55 -5.34
CA ASP A 139 17.33 18.89 -4.85
C ASP A 139 16.30 18.91 -3.70
N ILE A 140 15.63 17.80 -3.43
CA ILE A 140 14.66 17.68 -2.32
C ILE A 140 15.08 16.61 -1.33
N PRO A 141 14.60 16.67 -0.07
CA PRO A 141 14.77 15.57 0.86
C PRO A 141 14.22 14.26 0.28
N PHE A 142 14.81 13.14 0.70
CA PHE A 142 14.47 11.82 0.21
C PHE A 142 13.00 11.50 0.46
N TYR A 143 12.15 11.72 -0.55
CA TYR A 143 10.75 11.34 -0.64
C TYR A 143 9.95 11.42 0.68
N GLY A 144 10.02 12.59 1.34
CA GLY A 144 9.21 12.88 2.53
C GLY A 144 9.71 12.21 3.82
N THR A 145 10.94 11.71 3.86
CA THR A 145 11.60 11.19 5.07
C THR A 145 12.12 12.29 5.99
N ALA A 146 12.30 13.53 5.50
CA ALA A 146 12.56 14.66 6.37
C ALA A 146 11.41 14.86 7.37
N SER A 147 11.75 15.23 8.60
CA SER A 147 10.79 15.49 9.67
C SER A 147 9.85 16.65 9.29
N GLY A 148 8.68 16.31 8.75
CA GLY A 148 7.58 17.27 8.61
C GLY A 148 6.95 17.54 9.97
N GLY A 149 6.77 18.81 10.34
CA GLY A 149 6.20 19.29 11.61
C GLY A 149 4.76 18.86 11.84
N SER A 150 4.57 17.56 12.08
CA SER A 150 3.28 16.90 12.16
C SER A 150 2.78 16.92 13.60
N LEU A 151 1.71 17.68 13.84
CA LEU A 151 0.89 17.52 15.03
C LEU A 151 0.32 16.09 15.03
N LEU A 152 0.62 15.28 16.03
CA LEU A 152 0.19 13.87 16.15
C LEU A 152 -1.34 13.70 16.22
N ARG A 153 -2.05 14.74 16.69
CA ARG A 153 -3.50 14.73 16.96
C ARG A 153 -4.39 14.23 15.79
N PRO A 154 -4.31 14.75 14.55
CA PRO A 154 -5.11 14.24 13.43
C PRO A 154 -4.91 12.76 13.13
N TYR A 155 -3.69 12.24 13.28
CA TYR A 155 -3.39 10.83 13.00
C TYR A 155 -3.92 9.92 14.12
N GLY A 156 -3.81 10.36 15.38
CA GLY A 156 -4.47 9.68 16.50
C GLY A 156 -5.98 9.60 16.34
N ALA A 157 -6.62 10.67 15.85
CA ALA A 157 -8.06 10.66 15.57
C ALA A 157 -8.44 9.69 14.43
N MET A 158 -7.62 9.60 13.38
CA MET A 158 -7.82 8.62 12.30
C MET A 158 -7.71 7.18 12.83
N LEU A 159 -6.71 6.90 13.67
CA LEU A 159 -6.55 5.59 14.31
C LEU A 159 -7.73 5.27 15.23
N LEU A 160 -8.15 6.20 16.07
CA LEU A 160 -9.29 6.00 16.97
C LEU A 160 -10.58 5.71 16.19
N PHE A 161 -10.79 6.37 15.06
CA PHE A 161 -11.91 6.08 14.17
C PHE A 161 -11.86 4.67 13.56
N MET A 162 -10.65 4.13 13.34
CA MET A 162 -10.49 2.77 12.81
C MET A 162 -10.74 1.68 13.85
N VAL A 163 -10.59 1.96 15.15
CA VAL A 163 -10.82 0.99 16.22
C VAL A 163 -12.20 0.29 16.12
N PRO A 164 -13.35 1.00 16.07
CA PRO A 164 -14.64 0.34 15.96
C PRO A 164 -14.81 -0.42 14.63
N LEU A 165 -14.24 0.08 13.53
CA LEU A 165 -14.33 -0.58 12.22
C LEU A 165 -13.55 -1.91 12.22
N VAL A 166 -12.34 -1.92 12.77
CA VAL A 166 -11.52 -3.13 12.90
C VAL A 166 -12.14 -4.10 13.90
N ALA A 167 -12.71 -3.61 15.01
CA ALA A 167 -13.42 -4.46 15.96
C ALA A 167 -14.60 -5.18 15.30
N LEU A 168 -15.44 -4.48 14.52
CA LEU A 168 -16.53 -5.11 13.77
C LEU A 168 -16.03 -6.09 12.71
N ALA A 169 -14.96 -5.72 11.98
CA ALA A 169 -14.35 -6.59 10.98
C ALA A 169 -13.77 -7.87 11.62
N SER A 170 -13.20 -7.79 12.82
CA SER A 170 -12.64 -8.93 13.54
C SER A 170 -13.64 -10.00 13.97
N LEU A 171 -14.94 -9.75 13.79
CA LEU A 171 -16.00 -10.74 14.01
C LEU A 171 -16.39 -11.46 12.71
N GLN A 172 -15.79 -11.12 11.57
CA GLN A 172 -16.14 -11.65 10.26
C GLN A 172 -15.22 -12.82 9.86
N PRO A 173 -15.74 -13.87 9.19
CA PRO A 173 -14.95 -15.04 8.81
C PRO A 173 -13.79 -14.74 7.86
N ASP A 174 -14.00 -13.85 6.88
CA ASP A 174 -12.98 -13.48 5.88
C ASP A 174 -11.82 -12.69 6.51
N PHE A 175 -12.10 -11.88 7.53
CA PHE A 175 -11.07 -11.20 8.31
C PHE A 175 -10.23 -12.19 9.12
N LEU A 176 -10.88 -13.08 9.86
CA LEU A 176 -10.22 -14.08 10.71
C LEU A 176 -9.48 -15.15 9.91
N ALA A 177 -9.89 -15.40 8.66
CA ALA A 177 -9.13 -16.22 7.72
C ALA A 177 -7.75 -15.62 7.38
N VAL A 178 -7.49 -14.33 7.67
CA VAL A 178 -6.22 -13.66 7.38
C VAL A 178 -5.46 -13.27 8.65
N TYR A 179 -6.16 -12.75 9.66
CA TYR A 179 -5.54 -12.15 10.84
C TYR A 179 -5.77 -12.98 12.12
N PRO A 180 -4.75 -13.13 12.99
CA PRO A 180 -3.42 -12.55 12.85
C PRO A 180 -2.57 -13.33 11.84
N LYS A 181 -1.76 -12.64 11.04
CA LYS A 181 -1.05 -13.24 9.91
C LYS A 181 -0.12 -14.38 10.30
N TRP A 182 0.51 -14.28 11.46
CA TRP A 182 1.41 -15.31 11.94
C TRP A 182 0.73 -16.67 12.17
N GLN A 183 -0.60 -16.75 12.20
CA GLN A 183 -1.33 -18.02 12.33
C GLN A 183 -1.05 -18.98 11.17
N HIS A 184 -0.80 -18.42 9.98
CA HIS A 184 -0.50 -19.14 8.74
C HIS A 184 0.99 -19.45 8.55
N LEU A 185 1.81 -19.11 9.55
CA LEU A 185 3.26 -19.26 9.52
C LEU A 185 3.69 -20.15 10.68
N ASP A 186 3.73 -21.47 10.44
CA ASP A 186 4.00 -22.48 11.48
C ASP A 186 5.23 -22.15 12.34
N ALA A 187 6.32 -21.74 11.69
CA ALA A 187 7.57 -21.35 12.36
C ALA A 187 7.39 -20.17 13.33
N VAL A 188 6.53 -19.20 13.01
CA VAL A 188 6.23 -18.06 13.90
C VAL A 188 5.21 -18.46 14.95
N ARG A 189 4.16 -19.20 14.58
CA ARG A 189 3.12 -19.68 15.50
C ARG A 189 3.72 -20.43 16.70
N GLN A 190 4.74 -21.27 16.44
CA GLN A 190 5.43 -22.11 17.43
C GLN A 190 6.55 -21.39 18.20
N SER A 191 6.95 -20.17 17.80
CA SER A 191 8.11 -19.45 18.36
C SER A 191 7.89 -18.78 19.73
N GLY A 192 6.69 -18.91 20.31
CA GLY A 192 6.31 -18.24 21.55
C GLY A 192 6.13 -16.71 21.41
N PRO A 193 5.83 -16.00 22.51
CA PRO A 193 5.51 -14.56 22.47
C PRO A 193 6.63 -13.67 21.92
N GLY A 194 7.89 -13.97 22.27
CA GLY A 194 9.04 -13.20 21.79
C GLY A 194 9.26 -13.31 20.28
N GLY A 195 9.11 -14.52 19.72
CA GLY A 195 9.24 -14.72 18.27
C GLY A 195 8.07 -14.13 17.49
N LYS A 196 6.84 -14.16 18.02
CA LYS A 196 5.70 -13.43 17.46
C LYS A 196 5.92 -11.92 17.47
N LEU A 197 6.43 -11.34 18.57
CA LEU A 197 6.78 -9.92 18.64
C LEU A 197 7.86 -9.55 17.61
N LEU A 198 8.88 -10.39 17.44
CA LEU A 198 9.92 -10.17 16.43
C LEU A 198 9.35 -10.22 15.00
N TYR A 199 8.41 -11.14 14.74
CA TYR A 199 7.66 -11.17 13.48
C TYR A 199 6.85 -9.89 13.27
N GLU A 200 6.13 -9.40 14.29
CA GLU A 200 5.34 -8.17 14.18
C GLU A 200 6.20 -6.93 13.91
N LEU A 201 7.40 -6.86 14.48
CA LEU A 201 8.37 -5.80 14.18
C LEU A 201 8.91 -5.91 12.74
N SER A 202 9.22 -7.14 12.30
CA SER A 202 9.60 -7.40 10.92
C SER A 202 8.49 -7.01 9.95
N TYR A 203 7.28 -7.51 10.15
CA TYR A 203 6.09 -7.16 9.38
C TYR A 203 5.84 -5.65 9.38
N GLY A 204 5.99 -5.00 10.53
CA GLY A 204 5.91 -3.54 10.68
C GLY A 204 6.87 -2.79 9.76
N SER A 205 8.07 -3.33 9.48
CA SER A 205 9.03 -2.71 8.55
C SER A 205 8.54 -2.66 7.10
N ASP A 206 7.63 -3.55 6.69
CA ASP A 206 7.05 -3.49 5.33
C ASP A 206 6.23 -2.22 5.15
N PHE A 207 5.59 -1.70 6.20
CA PHE A 207 4.83 -0.45 6.12
C PHE A 207 5.72 0.75 5.83
N VAL A 208 6.98 0.74 6.28
CA VAL A 208 7.96 1.75 5.86
C VAL A 208 8.18 1.68 4.35
N THR A 209 8.31 0.47 3.81
CA THR A 209 8.43 0.25 2.35
C THR A 209 7.22 0.78 1.60
N ILE A 210 6.02 0.45 2.08
CA ILE A 210 4.76 0.86 1.47
C ILE A 210 4.60 2.37 1.50
N GLU A 211 4.83 3.02 2.65
CA GLU A 211 4.69 4.47 2.75
C GLU A 211 5.76 5.22 1.95
N LEU A 212 7.01 4.76 1.98
CA LEU A 212 8.08 5.36 1.18
C LEU A 212 7.77 5.25 -0.32
N PHE A 213 7.24 4.11 -0.78
CA PHE A 213 6.89 3.92 -2.18
C PHE A 213 5.64 4.70 -2.59
N PHE A 214 4.51 4.53 -1.90
CA PHE A 214 3.25 5.14 -2.33
C PHE A 214 3.16 6.63 -1.97
N ARG A 215 3.53 7.02 -0.75
CA ARG A 215 3.39 8.40 -0.29
C ARG A 215 4.64 9.20 -0.62
N GLY A 216 5.81 8.63 -0.40
CA GLY A 216 7.07 9.27 -0.78
C GLY A 216 7.21 9.38 -2.30
N PHE A 217 7.36 8.24 -2.98
CA PHE A 217 7.67 8.23 -4.40
C PHE A 217 6.45 8.55 -5.28
N LEU A 218 5.36 7.78 -5.22
CA LEU A 218 4.23 7.95 -6.14
C LEU A 218 3.38 9.21 -5.88
N VAL A 219 3.41 9.77 -4.66
CA VAL A 219 2.78 11.06 -4.39
C VAL A 219 3.78 12.20 -4.52
N LEU A 220 4.81 12.29 -3.66
CA LEU A 220 5.66 13.49 -3.62
C LEU A 220 6.54 13.66 -4.87
N ALA A 221 7.12 12.58 -5.41
CA ALA A 221 7.96 12.68 -6.61
C ALA A 221 7.10 12.98 -7.84
N PHE A 222 5.99 12.25 -8.04
CA PHE A 222 5.11 12.47 -9.19
C PHE A 222 4.34 13.79 -9.13
N ALA A 223 4.05 14.33 -7.94
CA ALA A 223 3.42 15.65 -7.80
C ALA A 223 4.27 16.80 -8.37
N ARG A 224 5.59 16.62 -8.50
CA ARG A 224 6.46 17.58 -9.21
C ARG A 224 6.13 17.70 -10.68
N TYR A 225 5.61 16.62 -11.28
CA TYR A 225 5.26 16.56 -12.69
C TYR A 225 3.76 16.77 -12.90
N ALA A 226 2.92 16.10 -12.12
CA ALA A 226 1.48 16.00 -12.34
C ALA A 226 0.64 16.76 -11.29
N GLY A 227 1.26 17.36 -10.27
CA GLY A 227 0.53 17.97 -9.16
C GLY A 227 -0.37 16.96 -8.43
N SER A 228 -1.58 17.38 -8.07
CA SER A 228 -2.58 16.52 -7.42
C SER A 228 -3.09 15.38 -8.31
N ALA A 229 -2.87 15.42 -9.63
CA ALA A 229 -3.25 14.35 -10.54
C ALA A 229 -2.46 13.04 -10.29
N ALA A 230 -1.42 13.06 -9.45
CA ALA A 230 -0.72 11.85 -9.01
C ALA A 230 -1.53 10.98 -8.03
N LEU A 231 -2.56 11.52 -7.38
CA LEU A 231 -3.30 10.83 -6.32
C LEU A 231 -4.17 9.67 -6.81
N LEU A 232 -4.97 9.86 -7.88
CA LEU A 232 -5.80 8.78 -8.44
C LEU A 232 -4.97 7.60 -8.99
N PRO A 233 -3.93 7.81 -9.82
CA PRO A 233 -3.00 6.77 -10.23
C PRO A 233 -2.44 5.98 -9.04
N MET A 234 -1.94 6.69 -8.04
CA MET A 234 -1.36 6.10 -6.84
C MET A 234 -2.41 5.28 -6.08
N ALA A 235 -3.62 5.81 -5.87
CA ALA A 235 -4.67 5.11 -5.11
C ALA A 235 -5.19 3.86 -5.83
N LEU A 236 -5.32 3.90 -7.16
CA LEU A 236 -5.72 2.72 -7.94
C LEU A 236 -4.64 1.64 -7.88
N PHE A 237 -3.37 2.01 -8.07
CA PHE A 237 -2.25 1.08 -7.90
C PHE A 237 -2.21 0.53 -6.47
N TYR A 238 -2.37 1.39 -5.46
CA TYR A 238 -2.40 0.97 -4.06
C TYR A 238 -3.53 -0.03 -3.77
N CYS A 239 -4.70 0.12 -4.40
CA CYS A 239 -5.78 -0.86 -4.30
C CYS A 239 -5.36 -2.25 -4.80
N THR A 240 -4.68 -2.32 -5.96
CA THR A 240 -4.27 -3.61 -6.55
C THR A 240 -3.27 -4.40 -5.71
N ILE A 241 -2.48 -3.76 -4.84
CA ILE A 241 -1.56 -4.48 -3.95
C ILE A 241 -2.25 -5.08 -2.72
N HIS A 242 -3.55 -4.78 -2.52
CA HIS A 242 -4.40 -5.39 -1.49
C HIS A 242 -5.23 -6.55 -2.05
N PHE A 243 -4.99 -6.97 -3.30
CA PHE A 243 -5.64 -8.16 -3.82
C PHE A 243 -5.23 -9.39 -2.99
N GLY A 244 -6.23 -10.23 -2.67
CA GLY A 244 -6.07 -11.37 -1.75
C GLY A 244 -6.35 -11.04 -0.28
N LYS A 245 -6.54 -9.75 0.07
CA LYS A 245 -7.00 -9.33 1.41
C LYS A 245 -8.50 -9.51 1.60
N PRO A 246 -9.04 -9.39 2.82
CA PRO A 246 -10.49 -9.27 3.02
C PRO A 246 -11.06 -8.17 2.13
N LEU A 247 -12.22 -8.40 1.52
CA LEU A 247 -12.76 -7.51 0.47
C LEU A 247 -12.92 -6.08 0.97
N GLY A 248 -13.36 -5.91 2.23
CA GLY A 248 -13.47 -4.60 2.88
C GLY A 248 -12.12 -3.88 3.00
N GLU A 249 -11.03 -4.59 3.31
CA GLU A 249 -9.67 -4.04 3.35
C GLU A 249 -9.24 -3.58 1.95
N CYS A 250 -9.47 -4.40 0.92
CA CYS A 250 -9.09 -4.05 -0.44
C CYS A 250 -9.85 -2.81 -0.96
N ILE A 251 -11.17 -2.75 -0.81
CA ILE A 251 -11.96 -1.60 -1.27
C ILE A 251 -11.60 -0.34 -0.48
N SER A 252 -11.51 -0.45 0.85
CA SER A 252 -11.17 0.70 1.71
C SER A 252 -9.75 1.22 1.45
N SER A 253 -8.81 0.36 1.00
CA SER A 253 -7.45 0.78 0.66
C SER A 253 -7.42 1.85 -0.44
N PHE A 254 -8.31 1.82 -1.43
CA PHE A 254 -8.40 2.87 -2.46
C PHE A 254 -8.67 4.25 -1.83
N PHE A 255 -9.65 4.30 -0.93
CA PHE A 255 -10.04 5.54 -0.24
C PHE A 255 -9.02 5.98 0.81
N GLY A 256 -8.46 5.04 1.59
CA GLY A 256 -7.37 5.29 2.51
C GLY A 256 -6.10 5.78 1.80
N GLY A 257 -5.84 5.22 0.61
CA GLY A 257 -4.88 5.68 -0.39
C GLY A 257 -5.03 7.17 -0.66
N LEU A 258 -6.19 7.57 -1.18
CA LEU A 258 -6.50 8.97 -1.48
C LEU A 258 -6.39 9.88 -0.25
N LEU A 259 -6.97 9.49 0.88
CA LEU A 259 -6.97 10.30 2.11
C LEU A 259 -5.54 10.58 2.58
N LEU A 260 -4.74 9.53 2.75
CA LEU A 260 -3.35 9.67 3.20
C LEU A 260 -2.48 10.35 2.15
N GLY A 261 -2.74 10.12 0.85
CA GLY A 261 -2.04 10.81 -0.24
C GLY A 261 -2.27 12.33 -0.21
N VAL A 262 -3.52 12.77 0.00
CA VAL A 262 -3.83 14.20 0.19
C VAL A 262 -3.08 14.75 1.40
N VAL A 263 -3.11 14.05 2.53
CA VAL A 263 -2.37 14.47 3.74
C VAL A 263 -0.88 14.62 3.43
N THR A 264 -0.27 13.65 2.76
CA THR A 264 1.13 13.68 2.35
C THR A 264 1.45 14.85 1.42
N LEU A 265 0.60 15.17 0.44
CA LEU A 265 0.82 16.35 -0.42
C LEU A 265 0.91 17.65 0.36
N HIS A 266 0.11 17.78 1.43
CA HIS A 266 0.08 18.97 2.27
C HIS A 266 1.21 18.99 3.30
N THR A 267 1.54 17.86 3.93
CA THR A 267 2.54 17.78 4.99
C THR A 267 3.96 17.56 4.47
N ARG A 268 4.08 17.11 3.22
CA ARG A 268 5.35 16.69 2.59
C ARG A 268 6.11 15.64 3.41
N SER A 269 5.37 14.80 4.14
CA SER A 269 5.91 13.81 5.07
C SER A 269 5.17 12.48 4.95
N ILE A 270 5.93 11.38 5.01
CA ILE A 270 5.39 10.02 5.04
C ILE A 270 5.08 9.53 6.45
N TRP A 271 5.66 10.16 7.48
CA TRP A 271 5.62 9.68 8.87
C TRP A 271 4.20 9.63 9.46
N GLY A 272 3.36 10.58 9.09
CA GLY A 272 1.96 10.59 9.50
C GLY A 272 1.16 9.44 8.87
N GLY A 273 1.41 9.16 7.59
CA GLY A 273 0.85 8.01 6.89
C GLY A 273 1.33 6.70 7.52
N LEU A 274 2.63 6.60 7.81
CA LEU A 274 3.23 5.44 8.48
C LEU A 274 2.61 5.17 9.85
N LEU A 275 2.43 6.19 10.68
CA LEU A 275 1.81 6.03 12.00
C LEU A 275 0.39 5.46 11.89
N VAL A 276 -0.43 6.00 10.98
CA VAL A 276 -1.80 5.53 10.78
C VAL A 276 -1.81 4.12 10.19
N HIS A 277 -1.00 3.86 9.18
CA HIS A 277 -1.00 2.61 8.46
C HIS A 277 -0.49 1.45 9.34
N LEU A 278 0.63 1.66 10.03
CA LEU A 278 1.18 0.70 10.98
C LEU A 278 0.25 0.48 12.17
N GLY A 279 -0.37 1.56 12.68
CA GLY A 279 -1.35 1.45 13.75
C GLY A 279 -2.59 0.65 13.34
N ILE A 280 -3.13 0.84 12.13
CA ILE A 280 -4.23 0.02 11.61
C ILE A 280 -3.78 -1.43 11.46
N ALA A 281 -2.59 -1.68 10.91
CA ALA A 281 -2.08 -3.03 10.74
C ALA A 281 -2.00 -3.79 12.06
N TRP A 282 -1.40 -3.20 13.10
CA TRP A 282 -1.33 -3.84 14.41
C TRP A 282 -2.69 -3.92 15.12
N LEU A 283 -3.60 -2.95 14.91
CA LEU A 283 -4.99 -3.08 15.36
C LEU A 283 -5.67 -4.30 14.72
N MET A 284 -5.36 -4.62 13.46
CA MET A 284 -5.92 -5.79 12.78
C MET A 284 -5.33 -7.10 13.30
N GLU A 285 -4.03 -7.16 13.57
CA GLU A 285 -3.39 -8.33 14.21
C GLU A 285 -3.97 -8.58 15.61
N LEU A 286 -4.15 -7.51 16.40
CA LEU A 286 -4.79 -7.57 17.72
C LEU A 286 -6.26 -7.98 17.60
N GLY A 287 -7.00 -7.36 16.67
CA GLY A 287 -8.39 -7.66 16.38
C GLY A 287 -8.57 -9.12 16.00
N GLY A 288 -7.73 -9.66 15.11
CA GLY A 288 -7.76 -11.08 14.75
C GLY A 288 -7.49 -11.99 15.95
N THR A 289 -6.50 -11.65 16.77
CA THR A 289 -6.17 -12.42 17.99
C THR A 289 -7.33 -12.48 18.97
N ILE A 290 -8.04 -11.36 19.18
CA ILE A 290 -9.23 -11.30 20.05
C ILE A 290 -10.42 -11.98 19.38
N GLY A 291 -10.64 -11.73 18.09
CA GLY A 291 -11.77 -12.26 17.33
C GLY A 291 -11.79 -13.80 17.29
N HIS A 292 -10.64 -14.45 17.15
CA HIS A 292 -10.55 -15.91 17.27
C HIS A 292 -10.98 -16.45 18.64
N GLN A 293 -10.80 -15.68 19.73
CA GLN A 293 -11.28 -16.07 21.06
C GLN A 293 -12.78 -15.84 21.22
N LEU A 294 -13.32 -14.81 20.58
CA LEU A 294 -14.73 -14.46 20.64
C LEU A 294 -15.61 -15.29 19.69
N ARG A 295 -15.04 -15.82 18.61
CA ARG A 295 -15.74 -16.57 17.56
C ARG A 295 -15.15 -17.97 17.32
N PRO A 296 -15.04 -18.84 18.36
CA PRO A 296 -14.58 -20.20 18.18
C PRO A 296 -15.52 -21.03 17.27
N ASP A 297 -16.80 -20.64 17.22
CA ASP A 297 -17.84 -21.25 16.37
C ASP A 297 -17.51 -21.23 14.87
N LEU A 298 -16.72 -20.26 14.42
CA LEU A 298 -16.32 -20.14 13.01
C LEU A 298 -15.21 -21.12 12.60
N PHE A 299 -14.49 -21.69 13.56
CA PHE A 299 -13.27 -22.47 13.30
C PHE A 299 -13.30 -23.89 13.87
N GLY A 300 -14.42 -24.31 14.47
CA GLY A 300 -14.75 -25.69 14.82
C GLY A 300 -13.58 -26.55 15.27
N TYR A 301 -13.28 -26.52 16.57
CA TYR A 301 -12.73 -27.69 17.27
C TYR A 301 -13.85 -28.33 18.08
#